data_AF-A0A1V5AL64-F1
#
_entry.id   AF-A0A1V5AL64-F1
#
_cell.length_a   1.000
_cell.length_b   1.000
_cell.length_c   1.000
_cell.angle_alpha   90.00
_cell.angle_beta   90.00
_cell.angle_gamma   90.00
#
_symmetry.space_group_name_H-M   'P 1'
#
loop_
_entity.id
_entity.type
_entity.pdbx_description
1 polymer ?
#
loop_
_entity_poly.entity_id
_entity_poly.type
_entity_poly.pdbx_seq_one_letter_code
_entity_poly.pdbx_strand_id
1 'polypeptide(L)'
;MDKIRDFRAQEEYPKLVAEAVPNQKCLPCILCEPTCPTGAIKVTFNKAREDFGPLRAGIIGKIEIDREKCNLCGRCARFCKAFLLVDKGEKEKDPRNLVPYEQLLVDEELCDYCGLCVPLCPEDAILVEGEPLAEELKFEGKIEIDKELCIGCGRCAQVCPYEAMDVKRPFEGEIRLIEKNLVRCDPLGCQACFNVCPAKCWYVDERGKAAPVKDQCILCGACELACPVSAIDVQRSGVQHTEVKDTPWAEEWKEAISTIMTGERKIPDVSKTVYPPAIEKVPLPAPEKIEIDPELLKMVDEALSPLETVLKKPKVRQILERELPVQAAEKIVQRLHKDKSEGDAAARRGK
;
A
#
# COMPACT_ATOMS: atom_id res chain seq x y z
N MET A 1 34.76 10.36 29.83
CA MET A 1 33.87 9.37 29.19
C MET A 1 33.62 9.86 27.79
N ASP A 2 34.47 9.45 26.85
CA ASP A 2 34.22 9.71 25.43
C ASP A 2 32.88 9.08 25.07
N LYS A 3 32.00 9.87 24.46
CA LYS A 3 30.75 9.38 23.88
C LYS A 3 31.11 8.17 23.03
N ILE A 4 30.49 7.02 23.31
CA ILE A 4 30.57 5.84 22.44
C ILE A 4 30.21 6.33 21.05
N ARG A 5 31.21 6.48 20.18
CA ARG A 5 31.01 6.90 18.81
C ARG A 5 30.38 5.71 18.10
N ASP A 6 29.26 5.93 17.43
CA ASP A 6 28.67 4.92 16.58
C ASP A 6 29.67 4.57 15.47
N PHE A 7 30.18 3.35 15.48
CA PHE A 7 31.16 2.88 14.50
C PHE A 7 30.59 2.93 13.07
N ARG A 8 29.26 2.88 12.90
CA ARG A 8 28.59 3.01 11.59
C ARG A 8 28.72 4.41 10.99
N ALA A 9 29.01 5.42 11.82
CA ALA A 9 29.25 6.78 11.39
C ALA A 9 30.72 7.03 10.98
N GLN A 10 31.62 6.08 11.23
CA GLN A 10 33.02 6.19 10.84
C GLN A 10 33.17 5.99 9.33
N GLU A 11 34.11 6.70 8.71
CA GLU A 11 34.40 6.55 7.28
C GLU A 11 35.02 5.20 6.92
N GLU A 12 35.56 4.50 7.91
CA GLU A 12 36.12 3.15 7.77
C GLU A 12 35.03 2.08 7.64
N TYR A 13 33.79 2.41 8.01
CA TYR A 13 32.65 1.51 7.91
C TYR A 13 32.12 1.49 6.47
N PRO A 14 32.21 0.35 5.75
CA PRO A 14 31.69 0.26 4.40
C PRO A 14 30.16 0.36 4.40
N LYS A 15 29.62 1.26 3.58
CA LYS A 15 28.17 1.49 3.47
C LYS A 15 27.66 0.94 2.15
N LEU A 16 26.45 0.37 2.18
CA LEU A 16 25.72 0.03 0.97
C LEU A 16 25.36 1.31 0.22
N VAL A 17 25.55 1.30 -1.10
CA VAL A 17 25.25 2.45 -1.95
C VAL A 17 23.79 2.35 -2.38
N ALA A 18 22.95 3.20 -1.79
CA ALA A 18 21.57 3.38 -2.19
C ALA A 18 21.31 4.89 -2.30
N GLU A 19 21.27 5.41 -3.52
CA GLU A 19 21.04 6.83 -3.74
C GLU A 19 20.20 7.09 -4.98
N ALA A 20 19.45 8.19 -4.93
CA ALA A 20 18.75 8.75 -6.06
C ALA A 20 19.25 10.18 -6.24
N VAL A 21 19.61 10.58 -7.45
CA VAL A 21 20.19 11.89 -7.75
C VAL A 21 19.49 12.47 -8.98
N PRO A 22 19.00 13.72 -8.93
CA PRO A 22 18.44 14.36 -10.11
C PRO A 22 19.54 14.73 -11.10
N ASN A 23 19.29 14.50 -12.39
CA ASN A 23 20.20 14.88 -13.48
C ASN A 23 19.81 16.24 -14.10
N GLN A 24 20.51 16.64 -15.16
CA GLN A 24 20.30 17.93 -15.82
C GLN A 24 18.93 18.10 -16.50
N LYS A 25 18.20 17.01 -16.77
CA LYS A 25 16.85 17.05 -17.36
C LYS A 25 15.77 17.40 -16.33
N CYS A 26 16.14 17.51 -15.05
CA CYS A 26 15.19 17.71 -13.98
C CYS A 26 14.50 19.07 -14.10
N LEU A 27 13.19 19.01 -14.35
CA LEU A 27 12.28 20.13 -14.17
C LEU A 27 11.61 19.97 -12.82
N PRO A 28 11.96 20.78 -11.80
CA PRO A 28 11.46 20.63 -10.44
C PRO A 28 9.93 20.61 -10.41
N CYS A 29 9.39 19.43 -10.14
CA CYS A 29 7.96 19.15 -10.05
C CYS A 29 7.67 18.42 -8.73
N ILE A 30 6.41 18.28 -8.37
CA ILE A 30 6.02 17.73 -7.07
C ILE A 30 5.73 16.22 -7.10
N LEU A 31 6.04 15.52 -8.19
CA LEU A 31 5.67 14.10 -8.34
C LEU A 31 6.49 13.16 -7.44
N CYS A 32 7.79 13.43 -7.28
CA CYS A 32 8.72 12.52 -6.61
C CYS A 32 8.56 12.51 -5.08
N GLU A 33 8.21 13.63 -4.46
CA GLU A 33 8.01 13.79 -3.02
C GLU A 33 6.90 12.88 -2.43
N PRO A 34 5.64 12.94 -2.89
CA PRO A 34 4.56 12.08 -2.37
C PRO A 34 4.73 10.60 -2.77
N THR A 35 5.47 10.33 -3.84
CA THR A 35 5.73 8.98 -4.34
C THR A 35 6.79 8.25 -3.50
N CYS A 36 7.63 9.00 -2.78
CA CYS A 36 8.72 8.46 -1.98
C CYS A 36 8.19 7.71 -0.74
N PRO A 37 8.43 6.39 -0.62
CA PRO A 37 7.86 5.60 0.49
C PRO A 37 8.53 5.91 1.83
N THR A 38 9.76 6.44 1.81
CA THR A 38 10.55 6.79 3.01
C THR A 38 10.52 8.28 3.33
N GLY A 39 9.89 9.12 2.49
CA GLY A 39 9.90 10.57 2.67
C GLY A 39 11.28 11.21 2.48
N ALA A 40 12.18 10.56 1.75
CA ALA A 40 13.55 11.03 1.54
C ALA A 40 13.66 12.24 0.58
N ILE A 41 12.61 12.56 -0.18
CA ILE A 41 12.64 13.59 -1.22
C ILE A 41 11.79 14.79 -0.78
N LYS A 42 12.36 15.99 -0.87
CA LYS A 42 11.67 17.25 -0.57
C LYS A 42 11.81 18.21 -1.76
N VAL A 43 10.70 18.78 -2.21
CA VAL A 43 10.69 19.75 -3.31
C VAL A 43 10.36 21.13 -2.78
N THR A 44 11.22 22.10 -3.07
CA THR A 44 11.04 23.50 -2.69
C THR A 44 11.03 24.39 -3.92
N PHE A 45 10.27 25.49 -3.84
CA PHE A 45 10.16 26.49 -4.90
C PHE A 45 10.59 27.84 -4.33
N ASN A 46 11.25 28.64 -5.16
CA ASN A 46 11.78 29.94 -4.73
C ASN A 46 10.69 31.02 -4.60
N LYS A 47 9.61 30.90 -5.37
CA LYS A 47 8.53 31.88 -5.46
C LYS A 47 7.16 31.23 -5.56
N ALA A 48 6.16 31.93 -5.05
CA ALA A 48 4.74 31.64 -5.21
C ALA A 48 4.04 32.78 -5.97
N ARG A 49 2.76 32.58 -6.33
CA ARG A 49 1.96 33.59 -7.05
C ARG A 49 1.86 34.91 -6.27
N GLU A 50 1.79 34.84 -4.94
CA GLU A 50 1.66 36.00 -4.06
C GLU A 50 2.88 36.93 -4.11
N ASP A 51 4.05 36.43 -4.50
CA ASP A 51 5.27 37.23 -4.64
C ASP A 51 5.19 38.21 -5.83
N PHE A 52 4.26 37.99 -6.77
CA PHE A 52 4.00 38.84 -7.94
C PHE A 52 2.85 39.83 -7.69
N GLY A 53 2.57 40.14 -6.42
CA GLY A 53 1.57 41.12 -6.02
C GLY A 53 0.20 40.53 -5.62
N PRO A 54 -0.72 41.37 -5.13
CA PRO A 54 -2.03 40.95 -4.65
C PRO A 54 -2.93 40.43 -5.79
N LEU A 55 -3.90 39.59 -5.44
CA LEU A 55 -4.94 39.15 -6.37
C LEU A 55 -5.76 40.34 -6.86
N ARG A 56 -5.91 40.44 -8.18
CA ARG A 56 -6.69 41.50 -8.83
C ARG A 56 -8.15 41.08 -8.89
N ALA A 57 -9.06 41.97 -8.52
CA ALA A 57 -10.50 41.72 -8.57
C ALA A 57 -11.14 42.38 -9.81
N GLY A 58 -12.17 41.74 -10.36
CA GLY A 58 -12.98 42.29 -11.46
C GLY A 58 -12.42 42.07 -12.88
N ILE A 59 -11.41 41.22 -13.03
CA ILE A 59 -10.89 40.82 -14.34
C ILE A 59 -11.79 39.71 -14.89
N ILE A 60 -12.30 39.91 -16.10
CA ILE A 60 -13.06 38.90 -16.84
C ILE A 60 -12.06 38.14 -17.71
N GLY A 61 -12.01 36.84 -17.50
CA GLY A 61 -11.16 35.95 -18.28
C GLY A 61 -11.72 34.54 -18.33
N LYS A 62 -11.04 33.67 -19.07
CA LYS A 62 -11.34 32.24 -19.19
C LYS A 62 -10.05 31.46 -19.02
N ILE A 63 -10.09 30.37 -18.27
CA ILE A 63 -8.97 29.44 -18.14
C ILE A 63 -9.39 28.06 -18.62
N GLU A 64 -8.54 27.43 -19.43
CA GLU A 64 -8.78 26.10 -19.98
C GLU A 64 -7.52 25.25 -19.84
N ILE A 65 -7.70 23.99 -19.45
CA ILE A 65 -6.60 23.03 -19.26
C ILE A 65 -6.83 21.84 -20.18
N ASP A 66 -5.87 21.62 -21.07
CA ASP A 66 -5.81 20.44 -21.92
C ASP A 66 -5.39 19.22 -21.08
N ARG A 67 -6.35 18.30 -20.88
CA ARG A 67 -6.14 17.09 -20.08
C ARG A 67 -5.28 16.05 -20.76
N GLU A 68 -5.13 16.10 -22.08
CA GLU A 68 -4.29 15.14 -22.82
C GLU A 68 -2.82 15.50 -22.72
N LYS A 69 -2.50 16.79 -22.69
CA LYS A 69 -1.12 17.29 -22.52
C LYS A 69 -0.68 17.34 -21.05
N CYS A 70 -1.62 17.54 -20.13
CA CYS A 70 -1.27 17.70 -18.72
C CYS A 70 -0.77 16.37 -18.10
N ASN A 71 0.51 16.33 -17.75
CA ASN A 71 1.12 15.20 -17.04
C ASN A 71 0.94 15.23 -15.51
N LEU A 72 0.11 16.14 -14.98
CA LEU A 72 -0.13 16.34 -13.55
C LEU A 72 1.15 16.59 -12.71
N CYS A 73 2.18 17.22 -13.29
CA CYS A 73 3.44 17.53 -12.58
C CYS A 73 3.28 18.45 -11.36
N GLY A 74 2.16 19.18 -11.28
CA GLY A 74 1.76 19.97 -10.12
C GLY A 74 2.56 21.25 -9.85
N ARG A 75 3.36 21.70 -10.82
CA ARG A 75 4.06 23.00 -10.74
C ARG A 75 3.07 24.16 -10.55
N CYS A 76 1.95 24.14 -11.28
CA CYS A 76 0.89 25.15 -11.18
C CYS A 76 0.21 25.18 -9.81
N ALA A 77 -0.17 24.01 -9.27
CA ALA A 77 -0.78 23.87 -7.94
C ALA A 77 0.13 24.29 -6.79
N ARG A 78 1.42 24.06 -6.92
CA ARG A 78 2.39 24.51 -5.92
C ARG A 78 2.69 26.01 -6.02
N PHE A 79 2.62 26.57 -7.22
CA PHE A 79 2.86 27.99 -7.47
C PHE A 79 1.66 28.87 -7.11
N CYS A 80 0.43 28.45 -7.45
CA CYS A 80 -0.77 29.27 -7.33
C CYS A 80 -1.91 28.50 -6.65
N LYS A 81 -2.48 29.10 -5.61
CA LYS A 81 -3.55 28.51 -4.79
C LYS A 81 -4.87 28.29 -5.52
N ALA A 82 -5.08 28.95 -6.66
CA ALA A 82 -6.26 28.71 -7.50
C ALA A 82 -6.25 27.30 -8.11
N PHE A 83 -5.09 26.68 -8.27
CA PHE A 83 -4.98 25.31 -8.77
C PHE A 83 -5.08 24.31 -7.63
N LEU A 84 -6.01 23.38 -7.77
CA LEU A 84 -6.29 22.32 -6.82
C LEU A 84 -5.93 20.97 -7.46
N LEU A 85 -4.93 20.30 -6.90
CA LEU A 85 -4.63 18.91 -7.25
C LEU A 85 -5.43 17.97 -6.37
N VAL A 86 -6.11 17.02 -6.99
CA VAL A 86 -6.85 15.98 -6.29
C VAL A 86 -6.00 14.72 -6.23
N ASP A 87 -5.67 14.30 -5.02
CA ASP A 87 -4.95 13.05 -4.75
C ASP A 87 -5.83 11.84 -5.07
N LYS A 88 -5.21 10.76 -5.57
CA LYS A 88 -5.87 9.46 -5.70
C LYS A 88 -6.22 8.87 -4.34
N GLY A 89 -7.34 8.15 -4.29
CA GLY A 89 -7.76 7.44 -3.08
C GLY A 89 -6.75 6.38 -2.66
N GLU A 90 -6.68 6.05 -1.36
CA GLU A 90 -5.72 5.04 -0.86
C GLU A 90 -5.87 3.67 -1.53
N LYS A 91 -7.11 3.30 -1.89
CA LYS A 91 -7.43 2.03 -2.56
C LYS A 91 -6.95 1.97 -4.01
N GLU A 92 -6.62 3.11 -4.61
CA GLU A 92 -6.22 3.24 -6.02
C GLU A 92 -4.69 3.35 -6.19
N LYS A 93 -3.95 3.37 -5.07
CA LYS A 93 -2.49 3.45 -5.05
C LYS A 93 -1.88 2.10 -5.41
N ASP A 94 -1.79 1.83 -6.71
CA ASP A 94 -1.11 0.67 -7.28
C ASP A 94 0.36 1.00 -7.58
N PRO A 95 1.34 0.16 -7.19
CA PRO A 95 2.74 0.41 -7.53
C PRO A 95 3.01 0.44 -9.04
N ARG A 96 2.13 -0.09 -9.89
CA ARG A 96 2.25 -0.01 -11.36
C ARG A 96 1.95 1.38 -11.91
N ASN A 97 1.18 2.21 -11.19
CA ASN A 97 0.87 3.59 -11.57
C ASN A 97 1.19 4.53 -10.41
N LEU A 98 2.41 5.07 -10.43
CA LEU A 98 2.94 5.90 -9.35
C LEU A 98 2.46 7.35 -9.39
N VAL A 99 1.73 7.78 -10.43
CA VAL A 99 1.21 9.14 -10.51
C VAL A 99 0.23 9.34 -9.34
N PRO A 100 0.51 10.27 -8.40
CA PRO A 100 -0.23 10.37 -7.15
C PRO A 100 -1.58 11.10 -7.29
N TYR A 101 -1.73 11.89 -8.35
CA TYR A 101 -2.90 12.75 -8.58
C TYR A 101 -3.84 12.14 -9.62
N GLU A 102 -5.14 12.39 -9.47
CA GLU A 102 -6.18 11.96 -10.41
C GLU A 102 -6.55 13.08 -11.39
N GLN A 103 -6.72 14.30 -10.88
CA GLN A 103 -7.17 15.44 -11.67
C GLN A 103 -6.61 16.76 -11.13
N LEU A 104 -6.57 17.75 -12.02
CA LEU A 104 -6.24 19.14 -11.72
C LEU A 104 -7.49 19.99 -11.95
N LEU A 105 -7.89 20.74 -10.92
CA LEU A 105 -9.03 21.66 -10.94
C LEU A 105 -8.54 23.09 -10.74
N VAL A 106 -9.35 24.05 -11.17
CA VAL A 106 -9.09 25.48 -10.95
C VAL A 106 -10.29 26.10 -10.27
N ASP A 107 -10.02 26.85 -9.21
CA ASP A 107 -10.98 27.73 -8.59
C ASP A 107 -10.99 29.09 -9.32
N GLU A 108 -12.04 29.33 -10.10
CA GLU A 108 -12.22 30.58 -10.85
C GLU A 108 -12.46 31.80 -9.95
N GLU A 109 -12.88 31.61 -8.69
CA GLU A 109 -13.07 32.72 -7.74
C GLU A 109 -11.72 33.25 -7.22
N LEU A 110 -10.72 32.37 -7.14
CA LEU A 110 -9.35 32.70 -6.72
C LEU A 110 -8.42 33.07 -7.89
N CYS A 111 -8.87 32.85 -9.13
CA CYS A 111 -8.08 33.12 -10.34
C CYS A 111 -8.26 34.56 -10.81
N ASP A 112 -7.16 35.31 -10.93
CA ASP A 112 -7.15 36.69 -11.44
C ASP A 112 -6.74 36.79 -12.92
N TYR A 113 -6.79 35.65 -13.63
CA TYR A 113 -6.41 35.49 -15.05
C TYR A 113 -5.06 36.14 -15.42
N CYS A 114 -4.09 36.08 -14.49
CA CYS A 114 -2.77 36.69 -14.64
C CYS A 114 -1.87 36.10 -15.73
N GLY A 115 -2.17 34.90 -16.23
CA GLY A 115 -1.40 34.23 -17.27
C GLY A 115 -0.04 33.67 -16.83
N LEU A 116 0.39 33.87 -15.57
CA LEU A 116 1.70 33.38 -15.07
C LEU A 116 1.82 31.84 -15.09
N CYS A 117 0.70 31.12 -15.06
CA CYS A 117 0.68 29.67 -15.16
C CYS A 117 0.98 29.12 -16.55
N VAL A 118 0.82 29.93 -17.61
CA VAL A 118 1.06 29.52 -19.01
C VAL A 118 2.55 29.20 -19.23
N PRO A 119 3.51 30.13 -19.01
CA PRO A 119 4.94 29.84 -19.18
C PRO A 119 5.50 28.88 -18.12
N LEU A 120 4.75 28.61 -17.05
CA LEU A 120 5.15 27.65 -16.01
C LEU A 120 4.93 26.20 -16.44
N CYS A 121 4.00 25.95 -17.36
CA CYS A 121 3.63 24.61 -17.80
C CYS A 121 4.64 24.08 -18.82
N PRO A 122 5.39 23.01 -18.51
CA PRO A 122 6.35 22.44 -19.47
C PRO A 122 5.69 21.75 -20.67
N GLU A 123 4.41 21.39 -20.56
CA GLU A 123 3.64 20.69 -21.59
C GLU A 123 2.73 21.63 -22.40
N ASP A 124 2.79 22.95 -22.14
CA ASP A 124 1.92 23.96 -22.77
C ASP A 124 0.42 23.59 -22.71
N ALA A 125 0.00 23.00 -21.59
CA ALA A 125 -1.36 22.47 -21.40
C ALA A 125 -2.37 23.51 -20.88
N ILE A 126 -1.92 24.72 -20.52
CA ILE A 126 -2.76 25.73 -19.87
C ILE A 126 -2.94 26.91 -20.81
N LEU A 127 -4.20 27.29 -21.06
CA LEU A 127 -4.59 28.46 -21.83
C LEU A 127 -5.35 29.43 -20.92
N VAL A 128 -4.97 30.71 -20.97
CA VAL A 128 -5.61 31.78 -20.20
C VAL A 128 -5.93 32.94 -21.12
N GLU A 129 -7.21 33.30 -21.18
CA GLU A 129 -7.72 34.51 -21.83
C GLU A 129 -8.03 35.54 -20.74
N GLY A 130 -7.45 36.73 -20.81
CA GLY A 130 -7.60 37.76 -19.79
C GLY A 130 -6.56 38.87 -19.92
N GLU A 131 -6.23 39.53 -18.81
CA GLU A 131 -5.19 40.56 -18.75
C GLU A 131 -3.90 40.01 -18.11
N PRO A 132 -2.92 39.51 -18.91
CA PRO A 132 -1.69 38.93 -18.38
C PRO A 132 -0.80 39.97 -17.69
N LEU A 133 -0.07 39.56 -16.66
CA LEU A 133 0.99 40.42 -16.10
C LEU A 133 2.18 40.50 -17.07
N ALA A 134 2.76 41.69 -17.19
CA ALA A 134 3.90 41.97 -18.07
C ALA A 134 5.26 41.52 -17.49
N GLU A 135 5.28 40.87 -16.33
CA GLU A 135 6.51 40.50 -15.63
C GLU A 135 7.02 39.12 -16.07
N GLU A 136 8.33 39.01 -16.33
CA GLU A 136 8.95 37.74 -16.69
C GLU A 136 8.99 36.77 -15.50
N LEU A 137 8.40 35.59 -15.68
CA LEU A 137 8.38 34.54 -14.67
C LEU A 137 9.76 33.87 -14.56
N LYS A 138 10.57 34.26 -13.57
CA LYS A 138 11.76 33.51 -13.14
C LYS A 138 11.41 32.53 -12.03
N PHE A 139 11.01 31.32 -12.42
CA PHE A 139 10.63 30.24 -11.52
C PHE A 139 11.76 29.20 -11.43
N GLU A 140 12.25 28.95 -10.22
CA GLU A 140 13.26 27.93 -9.94
C GLU A 140 12.78 27.04 -8.80
N GLY A 141 12.89 25.73 -8.98
CA GLY A 141 12.67 24.77 -7.92
C GLY A 141 13.94 24.01 -7.58
N LYS A 142 13.96 23.42 -6.39
CA LYS A 142 15.06 22.60 -5.91
C LYS A 142 14.52 21.29 -5.36
N ILE A 143 15.18 20.19 -5.73
CA ILE A 143 14.90 18.88 -5.18
C ILE A 143 16.05 18.53 -4.22
N GLU A 144 15.70 18.27 -2.97
CA GLU A 144 16.65 17.83 -1.94
C GLU A 144 16.34 16.38 -1.59
N ILE A 145 17.38 15.55 -1.52
CA ILE A 145 17.25 14.12 -1.26
C ILE A 145 18.11 13.77 -0.06
N ASP A 146 17.46 13.26 0.98
CA ASP A 146 18.12 12.72 2.16
C ASP A 146 18.71 11.34 1.83
N LYS A 147 20.04 11.26 1.86
CA LYS A 147 20.78 10.03 1.55
C LYS A 147 20.64 8.94 2.62
N GLU A 148 20.30 9.30 3.86
CA GLU A 148 20.14 8.33 4.94
C GLU A 148 18.78 7.65 4.88
N LEU A 149 17.75 8.38 4.45
CA LEU A 149 16.39 7.85 4.27
C LEU A 149 16.18 7.19 2.89
N CYS A 150 17.01 7.52 1.91
CA CYS A 150 16.90 6.95 0.57
C CYS A 150 17.32 5.47 0.55
N ILE A 151 16.41 4.61 0.13
CA ILE A 151 16.66 3.15 -0.01
C ILE A 151 17.00 2.73 -1.45
N GLY A 152 17.08 3.68 -2.40
CA GLY A 152 17.37 3.38 -3.80
C GLY A 152 16.27 2.58 -4.53
N CYS A 153 14.99 2.72 -4.12
CA CYS A 153 13.89 1.93 -4.69
C CYS A 153 13.47 2.29 -6.13
N GLY A 154 13.92 3.42 -6.68
CA GLY A 154 13.64 3.77 -8.08
C GLY A 154 12.25 4.33 -8.40
N ARG A 155 11.34 4.43 -7.43
CA ARG A 155 9.98 4.98 -7.66
C ARG A 155 10.00 6.42 -8.19
N CYS A 156 10.96 7.23 -7.74
CA CYS A 156 11.16 8.60 -8.24
C CYS A 156 11.57 8.64 -9.71
N ALA A 157 12.33 7.65 -10.20
CA ALA A 157 12.68 7.54 -11.61
C ALA A 157 11.49 7.09 -12.45
N GLN A 158 10.67 6.18 -11.94
CA GLN A 158 9.49 5.67 -12.64
C GLN A 158 8.35 6.68 -12.75
N VAL A 159 8.15 7.54 -11.74
CA VAL A 159 7.12 8.59 -11.80
C VAL A 159 7.56 9.80 -12.62
N CYS A 160 8.84 9.92 -12.95
CA CYS A 160 9.38 11.09 -13.63
C CYS A 160 9.05 11.03 -15.13
N PRO A 161 8.27 11.98 -15.68
CA PRO A 161 7.97 12.01 -17.12
C PRO A 161 9.19 12.38 -17.98
N TYR A 162 10.24 12.96 -17.38
CA TYR A 162 11.43 13.45 -18.07
C TYR A 162 12.66 12.56 -17.89
N GLU A 163 12.52 11.40 -17.23
CA GLU A 163 13.63 10.48 -16.92
C GLU A 163 14.82 11.21 -16.23
N ALA A 164 14.49 12.10 -15.30
CA ALA A 164 15.44 13.03 -14.73
C ALA A 164 16.11 12.54 -13.43
N MET A 165 15.98 11.26 -13.10
CA MET A 165 16.43 10.68 -11.83
C MET A 165 17.35 9.48 -12.09
N ASP A 166 18.59 9.59 -11.66
CA ASP A 166 19.56 8.50 -11.68
C ASP A 166 19.52 7.78 -10.33
N VAL A 167 19.34 6.46 -10.34
CA VAL A 167 19.15 5.66 -9.13
C VAL A 167 20.16 4.53 -9.07
N LYS A 168 20.89 4.44 -7.96
CA LYS A 168 21.79 3.33 -7.64
C LYS A 168 21.14 2.45 -6.59
N ARG A 169 21.13 1.14 -6.83
CA ARG A 169 20.54 0.14 -5.94
C ARG A 169 21.64 -0.54 -5.14
N PRO A 170 21.38 -0.90 -3.88
CA PRO A 170 22.37 -1.56 -3.05
C PRO A 170 22.70 -2.98 -3.54
N PHE A 171 21.75 -3.65 -4.20
CA PHE A 171 21.88 -5.04 -4.62
C PHE A 171 21.45 -5.21 -6.08
N GLU A 172 22.14 -6.14 -6.75
CA GLU A 172 21.80 -6.65 -8.07
C GLU A 172 21.35 -8.10 -7.95
N GLY A 173 20.44 -8.54 -8.81
CA GLY A 173 19.89 -9.89 -8.78
C GLY A 173 18.43 -9.94 -9.21
N GLU A 174 17.69 -10.92 -8.70
CA GLU A 174 16.31 -11.15 -9.10
C GLU A 174 15.43 -11.64 -7.94
N ILE A 175 14.14 -11.36 -8.08
CA ILE A 175 13.09 -11.89 -7.20
C ILE A 175 12.24 -12.87 -7.99
N ARG A 176 12.08 -14.09 -7.46
CA ARG A 176 11.32 -15.18 -8.07
C ARG A 176 10.16 -15.57 -7.16
N LEU A 177 9.07 -16.00 -7.78
CA LEU A 177 7.91 -16.55 -7.09
C LEU A 177 7.89 -18.06 -7.32
N ILE A 178 7.84 -18.83 -6.24
CA ILE A 178 7.83 -20.29 -6.30
C ILE A 178 6.40 -20.75 -6.57
N GLU A 179 6.09 -21.11 -7.82
CA GLU A 179 4.74 -21.43 -8.27
C GLU A 179 4.06 -22.53 -7.44
N LYS A 180 4.83 -23.56 -7.04
CA LYS A 180 4.34 -24.66 -6.19
C LYS A 180 3.76 -24.17 -4.86
N ASN A 181 4.35 -23.12 -4.29
CA ASN A 181 3.95 -22.55 -3.01
C ASN A 181 2.93 -21.41 -3.19
N LEU A 182 2.93 -20.76 -4.36
CA LEU A 182 2.01 -19.68 -4.71
C LEU A 182 0.54 -20.10 -4.67
N VAL A 183 0.25 -21.39 -4.88
CA VAL A 183 -1.11 -21.95 -4.70
C VAL A 183 -1.65 -21.68 -3.29
N ARG A 184 -0.79 -21.78 -2.27
CA ARG A 184 -1.12 -21.53 -0.86
C ARG A 184 -1.05 -20.06 -0.45
N CYS A 185 -0.58 -19.18 -1.34
CA CYS A 185 -0.52 -17.76 -1.09
C CYS A 185 -1.92 -17.14 -1.18
N ASP A 186 -2.35 -16.48 -0.10
CA ASP A 186 -3.51 -15.61 -0.04
C ASP A 186 -3.04 -14.16 0.22
N PRO A 187 -2.91 -13.32 -0.82
CA PRO A 187 -2.43 -11.96 -0.68
C PRO A 187 -3.45 -11.02 -0.02
N LEU A 188 -4.74 -11.35 -0.04
CA LEU A 188 -5.80 -10.52 0.56
C LEU A 188 -5.91 -10.76 2.06
N GLY A 189 -5.72 -12.01 2.51
CA GLY A 189 -5.74 -12.37 3.92
C GLY A 189 -4.42 -12.09 4.64
N CYS A 190 -3.28 -12.52 4.09
CA CYS A 190 -2.00 -12.50 4.81
C CYS A 190 -1.33 -11.12 4.80
N GLN A 191 -1.26 -10.46 3.63
CA GLN A 191 -0.62 -9.15 3.40
C GLN A 191 0.84 -8.98 3.92
N ALA A 192 1.52 -10.05 4.33
CA ALA A 192 2.86 -9.97 4.93
C ALA A 192 3.89 -9.31 4.01
N CYS A 193 3.91 -9.67 2.73
CA CYS A 193 4.83 -9.08 1.75
C CYS A 193 4.53 -7.59 1.49
N PHE A 194 3.26 -7.19 1.51
CA PHE A 194 2.83 -5.80 1.32
C PHE A 194 3.28 -4.92 2.50
N ASN A 195 3.07 -5.40 3.72
CA ASN A 195 3.35 -4.65 4.94
C ASN A 195 4.84 -4.54 5.26
N VAL A 196 5.62 -5.60 4.98
CA VAL A 196 7.06 -5.62 5.28
C VAL A 196 7.90 -4.91 4.21
N CYS A 197 7.35 -4.64 3.02
CA CYS A 197 8.12 -4.11 1.91
C CYS A 197 8.39 -2.59 2.08
N PRO A 198 9.65 -2.17 2.27
CA PRO A 198 9.97 -0.74 2.41
C PRO A 198 9.77 0.03 1.09
N ALA A 199 9.90 -0.64 -0.05
CA ALA A 199 9.70 -0.05 -1.37
C ALA A 199 8.23 -0.01 -1.82
N LYS A 200 7.30 -0.62 -1.06
CA LYS A 200 5.87 -0.73 -1.40
C LYS A 200 5.63 -1.19 -2.86
N CYS A 201 6.36 -2.20 -3.31
CA CYS A 201 6.35 -2.65 -4.71
C CYS A 201 5.41 -3.82 -5.01
N TRP A 202 4.64 -4.30 -4.05
CA TRP A 202 3.73 -5.45 -4.23
C TRP A 202 2.35 -5.03 -4.73
N TYR A 203 1.82 -5.80 -5.66
CA TYR A 203 0.44 -5.70 -6.16
C TYR A 203 -0.17 -7.10 -6.28
N VAL A 204 -1.48 -7.16 -6.52
CA VAL A 204 -2.19 -8.39 -6.83
C VAL A 204 -2.34 -8.49 -8.35
N ASP A 205 -1.83 -9.57 -8.94
CA ASP A 205 -1.91 -9.82 -10.38
C ASP A 205 -3.33 -10.25 -10.81
N GLU A 206 -3.52 -10.41 -12.12
CA GLU A 206 -4.80 -10.84 -12.71
C GLU A 206 -5.24 -12.25 -12.25
N ARG A 207 -4.31 -13.05 -11.73
CA ARG A 207 -4.57 -14.39 -11.18
C ARG A 207 -4.97 -14.35 -9.70
N GLY A 208 -5.05 -13.16 -9.10
CA GLY A 208 -5.32 -13.00 -7.67
C GLY A 208 -4.13 -13.37 -6.79
N LYS A 209 -2.90 -13.34 -7.30
CA LYS A 209 -1.66 -13.69 -6.60
C LYS A 209 -0.77 -12.46 -6.38
N ALA A 210 0.04 -12.49 -5.32
CA ALA A 210 0.99 -11.41 -5.05
C ALA A 210 2.10 -11.41 -6.10
N ALA A 211 2.35 -10.26 -6.70
CA ALA A 211 3.46 -10.02 -7.62
C ALA A 211 4.19 -8.71 -7.26
N PRO A 212 5.53 -8.67 -7.33
CA PRO A 212 6.28 -7.44 -7.13
C PRO A 212 6.52 -6.72 -8.46
N VAL A 213 6.51 -5.39 -8.45
CA VAL A 213 7.12 -4.58 -9.51
C VAL A 213 8.63 -4.69 -9.36
N LYS A 214 9.25 -5.52 -10.21
CA LYS A 214 10.69 -5.87 -10.14
C LYS A 214 11.58 -4.64 -10.14
N ASP A 215 11.24 -3.66 -10.97
CA ASP A 215 11.96 -2.40 -11.09
C ASP A 215 11.86 -1.50 -9.85
N GLN A 216 11.00 -1.81 -8.87
CA GLN A 216 10.97 -1.10 -7.58
C GLN A 216 11.63 -1.90 -6.45
N CYS A 217 11.95 -3.17 -6.70
CA CYS A 217 12.52 -4.05 -5.70
C CYS A 217 14.00 -3.73 -5.46
N ILE A 218 14.37 -3.62 -4.19
CA ILE A 218 15.76 -3.42 -3.75
C ILE A 218 16.43 -4.73 -3.32
N LEU A 219 15.76 -5.87 -3.44
CA LEU A 219 16.26 -7.21 -3.08
C LEU A 219 16.72 -7.34 -1.60
N CYS A 220 16.02 -6.67 -0.67
CA CYS A 220 16.34 -6.72 0.76
C CYS A 220 16.03 -8.06 1.44
N GLY A 221 15.20 -8.92 0.84
CA GLY A 221 14.83 -10.23 1.39
C GLY A 221 13.79 -10.20 2.53
N ALA A 222 13.30 -9.02 2.92
CA ALA A 222 12.33 -8.91 4.02
C ALA A 222 11.02 -9.67 3.74
N CYS A 223 10.55 -9.65 2.48
CA CYS A 223 9.34 -10.35 2.06
C CYS A 223 9.50 -11.88 2.02
N GLU A 224 10.69 -12.38 1.67
CA GLU A 224 11.03 -13.80 1.72
C GLU A 224 10.95 -14.33 3.16
N LEU A 225 11.58 -13.62 4.10
CA LEU A 225 11.57 -13.98 5.52
C LEU A 225 10.17 -13.88 6.15
N ALA A 226 9.35 -12.93 5.70
CA ALA A 226 8.00 -12.74 6.22
C ALA A 226 6.98 -13.73 5.63
N CYS A 227 7.32 -14.45 4.55
CA CYS A 227 6.35 -15.29 3.85
C CYS A 227 6.09 -16.61 4.59
N PRO A 228 4.88 -16.85 5.14
CA PRO A 228 4.58 -18.06 5.91
C PRO A 228 4.52 -19.33 5.06
N VAL A 229 4.37 -19.19 3.74
CA VAL A 229 4.29 -20.29 2.78
C VAL A 229 5.56 -20.43 1.94
N SER A 230 6.59 -19.61 2.21
CA SER A 230 7.86 -19.59 1.47
C SER A 230 7.65 -19.55 -0.05
N ALA A 231 6.78 -18.67 -0.53
CA ALA A 231 6.46 -18.51 -1.95
C ALA A 231 7.35 -17.49 -2.68
N ILE A 232 8.25 -16.83 -1.97
CA ILE A 232 9.10 -15.73 -2.46
C ILE A 232 10.55 -16.16 -2.27
N ASP A 233 11.37 -16.00 -3.30
CA ASP A 233 12.80 -16.29 -3.33
C ASP A 233 13.56 -15.05 -3.84
N VAL A 234 14.53 -14.54 -3.07
CA VAL A 234 15.31 -13.35 -3.43
C VAL A 234 16.76 -13.75 -3.61
N GLN A 235 17.22 -13.69 -4.86
CA GLN A 235 18.59 -14.04 -5.24
C GLN A 235 19.39 -12.78 -5.53
N ARG A 236 20.60 -12.68 -4.95
CA ARG A 236 21.51 -11.55 -5.15
C ARG A 236 22.74 -12.00 -5.94
N SER A 237 23.03 -11.30 -7.02
CA SER A 237 24.22 -11.50 -7.87
C SER A 237 25.32 -10.47 -7.61
N GLY A 238 24.99 -9.35 -6.96
CA GLY A 238 25.96 -8.29 -6.70
C GLY A 238 25.53 -7.38 -5.54
N VAL A 239 26.52 -6.74 -4.93
CA VAL A 239 26.35 -5.78 -3.82
C VAL A 239 27.14 -4.52 -4.14
N GLN A 240 26.46 -3.38 -4.18
CA GLN A 240 27.08 -2.07 -4.35
C GLN A 240 27.42 -1.48 -2.98
N HIS A 241 28.70 -1.25 -2.73
CA HIS A 241 29.17 -0.68 -1.46
C HIS A 241 30.32 0.30 -1.71
N THR A 242 30.59 1.16 -0.72
CA THR A 242 31.78 2.03 -0.71
C THR A 242 33.06 1.19 -0.62
N GLU A 243 34.18 1.74 -1.07
CA GLU A 243 35.48 1.08 -0.96
C GLU A 243 35.77 0.61 0.47
N VAL A 244 36.19 -0.65 0.62
CA VAL A 244 36.59 -1.20 1.91
C VAL A 244 38.02 -0.71 2.17
N LYS A 245 38.18 0.20 3.15
CA LYS A 245 39.49 0.74 3.53
C LYS A 245 40.38 -0.38 4.10
N ASP A 246 41.68 -0.26 3.84
CA ASP A 246 42.69 -1.17 4.40
C ASP A 246 42.81 -0.95 5.91
N THR A 247 42.09 -1.78 6.66
CA THR A 247 41.99 -1.77 8.12
C THR A 247 42.21 -3.20 8.62
N PRO A 248 42.51 -3.41 9.92
CA PRO A 248 42.66 -4.75 10.48
C PRO A 248 41.43 -5.66 10.29
N TRP A 249 40.26 -5.06 9.98
CA TRP A 249 38.99 -5.76 9.76
C TRP A 249 38.58 -5.85 8.28
N ALA A 250 39.45 -5.47 7.34
CA ALA A 250 39.10 -5.38 5.93
C ALA A 250 38.70 -6.73 5.33
N GLU A 251 39.35 -7.83 5.76
CA GLU A 251 39.02 -9.18 5.30
C GLU A 251 37.66 -9.65 5.84
N GLU A 252 37.36 -9.32 7.10
CA GLU A 252 36.06 -9.58 7.73
C GLU A 252 34.93 -8.81 7.02
N TRP A 253 35.18 -7.57 6.59
CA TRP A 253 34.22 -6.81 5.79
C TRP A 253 33.98 -7.45 4.42
N LYS A 254 35.03 -7.85 3.70
CA LYS A 254 34.91 -8.54 2.41
C LYS A 254 34.14 -9.85 2.57
N GLU A 255 34.42 -10.61 3.63
CA GLU A 255 33.70 -11.84 3.93
C GLU A 255 32.22 -11.56 4.23
N ALA A 256 31.92 -10.59 5.09
CA ALA A 256 30.54 -10.21 5.42
C ALA A 256 29.74 -9.77 4.18
N ILE A 257 30.36 -9.03 3.27
CA ILE A 257 29.76 -8.63 1.99
C ILE A 257 29.53 -9.86 1.10
N SER A 258 30.50 -10.78 1.02
CA SER A 258 30.35 -12.01 0.23
C SER A 258 29.19 -12.88 0.72
N THR A 259 28.97 -12.95 2.04
CA THR A 259 27.86 -13.68 2.65
C THR A 259 26.49 -13.13 2.22
N ILE A 260 26.37 -11.83 1.92
CA ILE A 260 25.11 -11.25 1.44
C ILE A 260 24.67 -11.90 0.12
N MET A 261 25.63 -12.35 -0.69
CA MET A 261 25.41 -13.02 -1.97
C MET A 261 25.28 -14.54 -1.80
N THR A 262 26.18 -15.17 -1.04
CA THR A 262 26.23 -16.65 -0.93
C THR A 262 25.24 -17.23 0.07
N GLY A 263 24.79 -16.42 1.05
CA GLY A 263 24.00 -16.90 2.19
C GLY A 263 24.80 -17.76 3.19
N GLU A 264 26.05 -18.10 2.88
CA GLU A 264 26.91 -18.92 3.73
C GLU A 264 27.73 -18.03 4.67
N ARG A 265 27.59 -18.28 5.97
CA ARG A 265 28.37 -17.62 7.02
C ARG A 265 29.37 -18.60 7.61
N LYS A 266 30.66 -18.26 7.63
CA LYS A 266 31.65 -19.03 8.40
C LYS A 266 31.45 -18.86 9.90
N ILE A 267 31.06 -17.66 10.33
CA ILE A 267 30.75 -17.37 11.74
C ILE A 267 29.22 -17.44 11.91
N PRO A 268 28.70 -18.42 12.67
CA PRO A 268 27.26 -18.52 12.89
C PRO A 268 26.73 -17.26 13.57
N ASP A 269 25.57 -16.80 13.10
CA ASP A 269 24.92 -15.62 13.63
C ASP A 269 24.40 -15.88 15.06
N VAL A 270 25.19 -15.48 16.06
CA VAL A 270 24.80 -15.55 17.48
C VAL A 270 23.80 -14.46 17.88
N SER A 271 23.48 -13.51 16.98
CA SER A 271 22.49 -12.45 17.25
C SER A 271 21.05 -12.88 17.00
N LYS A 272 20.82 -14.09 16.46
CA LYS A 272 19.48 -14.66 16.36
C LYS A 272 18.96 -15.03 17.74
N THR A 273 17.68 -14.70 17.96
CA THR A 273 16.87 -15.10 19.11
C THR A 273 17.23 -16.53 19.51
N VAL A 274 17.61 -16.74 20.78
CA VAL A 274 17.67 -18.07 21.37
C VAL A 274 16.27 -18.63 21.22
N TYR A 275 16.07 -19.50 20.23
CA TYR A 275 14.86 -20.28 20.18
C TYR A 275 14.85 -21.07 21.48
N PRO A 276 13.84 -20.89 22.36
CA PRO A 276 13.68 -21.85 23.43
C PRO A 276 13.67 -23.23 22.77
N PRO A 277 14.35 -24.23 23.36
CA PRO A 277 14.33 -25.58 22.82
C PRO A 277 12.88 -25.92 22.51
N ALA A 278 12.62 -26.47 21.32
CA ALA A 278 11.27 -26.75 20.88
C ALA A 278 10.54 -27.45 22.01
N ILE A 279 9.67 -26.73 22.71
CA ILE A 279 8.82 -27.32 23.72
C ILE A 279 7.93 -28.21 22.85
N GLU A 280 8.12 -29.53 22.95
CA GLU A 280 7.15 -30.46 22.43
C GLU A 280 5.83 -30.05 23.06
N LYS A 281 5.01 -29.36 22.26
CA LYS A 281 3.65 -29.04 22.66
C LYS A 281 3.01 -30.41 22.79
N VAL A 282 2.90 -30.88 24.03
CA VAL A 282 2.10 -32.06 24.34
C VAL A 282 0.77 -31.80 23.67
N PRO A 283 0.36 -32.62 22.68
CA PRO A 283 -0.90 -32.40 22.00
C PRO A 283 -1.96 -32.30 23.08
N LEU A 284 -2.73 -31.21 23.08
CA LEU A 284 -3.84 -31.07 23.99
C LEU A 284 -4.65 -32.36 23.89
N PRO A 285 -4.97 -33.02 25.01
CA PRO A 285 -5.78 -34.22 24.96
C PRO A 285 -7.04 -33.90 24.15
N ALA A 286 -7.38 -34.79 23.23
CA ALA A 286 -8.60 -34.62 22.44
C ALA A 286 -9.75 -34.36 23.42
N PRO A 287 -10.59 -33.35 23.18
CA PRO A 287 -11.70 -33.05 24.08
C PRO A 287 -12.48 -34.34 24.30
N GLU A 288 -12.63 -34.76 25.56
CA GLU A 288 -13.40 -35.93 25.91
C GLU A 288 -14.81 -35.73 25.36
N LYS A 289 -15.21 -36.62 24.44
CA LYS A 289 -16.59 -36.63 23.97
C LYS A 289 -17.43 -37.02 25.17
N ILE A 290 -18.31 -36.11 25.60
CA ILE A 290 -19.28 -36.36 26.66
C ILE A 290 -20.08 -37.60 26.23
N GLU A 291 -20.10 -38.63 27.07
CA GLU A 291 -20.94 -39.81 26.84
C GLU A 291 -22.40 -39.40 26.92
N ILE A 292 -23.12 -39.55 25.81
CA ILE A 292 -24.54 -39.21 25.74
C ILE A 292 -25.32 -40.40 26.27
N ASP A 293 -26.04 -40.21 27.37
CA ASP A 293 -26.91 -41.23 27.95
C ASP A 293 -28.03 -41.60 26.95
N PRO A 294 -28.12 -42.88 26.50
CA PRO A 294 -29.12 -43.31 25.53
C PRO A 294 -30.57 -43.19 26.01
N GLU A 295 -30.82 -43.25 27.32
CA GLU A 295 -32.17 -43.12 27.88
C GLU A 295 -32.63 -41.66 27.88
N LEU A 296 -31.75 -40.73 28.25
CA LEU A 296 -32.03 -39.30 28.19
C LEU A 296 -32.23 -38.83 26.74
N LEU A 297 -31.45 -39.35 25.80
CA LEU A 297 -31.64 -39.05 24.38
C LEU A 297 -33.04 -39.46 23.90
N LYS A 298 -33.52 -40.65 24.28
CA LYS A 298 -34.87 -41.10 23.94
C LYS A 298 -35.95 -40.19 24.52
N MET A 299 -35.80 -39.75 25.77
CA MET A 299 -36.76 -38.82 26.39
C MET A 299 -36.81 -37.47 25.67
N VAL A 300 -35.66 -36.97 25.22
CA VAL A 300 -35.58 -35.73 24.44
C VAL A 300 -36.21 -35.91 23.07
N ASP A 301 -35.93 -37.01 22.38
CA ASP A 301 -36.50 -37.31 21.07
C ASP A 301 -38.03 -37.48 21.14
N GLU A 302 -38.55 -38.14 22.17
CA GLU A 302 -39.99 -38.26 22.42
C GLU A 302 -40.64 -36.88 22.64
N ALA A 303 -40.00 -36.00 23.42
CA ALA A 303 -40.47 -34.64 23.67
C ALA A 303 -40.41 -33.73 22.42
N LEU A 304 -39.42 -33.93 21.54
CA LEU A 304 -39.23 -33.15 20.31
C LEU A 304 -40.08 -33.65 19.14
N SER A 305 -40.48 -34.93 19.14
CA SER A 305 -41.25 -35.56 18.05
C SER A 305 -42.52 -34.78 17.62
N PRO A 306 -43.32 -34.16 18.52
CA PRO A 306 -44.49 -33.40 18.11
C PRO A 306 -44.09 -32.04 17.49
N LEU A 307 -42.99 -31.46 17.98
CA LEU A 307 -42.48 -30.16 17.55
C LEU A 307 -41.77 -30.23 16.20
N GLU A 308 -41.20 -31.38 15.81
CA GLU A 308 -40.55 -31.54 14.51
C GLU A 308 -41.45 -31.17 13.34
N THR A 309 -42.72 -31.56 13.39
CA THR A 309 -43.69 -31.29 12.33
C THR A 309 -43.94 -29.79 12.14
N VAL A 310 -43.85 -29.03 13.23
CA VAL A 310 -44.02 -27.58 13.26
C VAL A 310 -42.71 -26.88 12.85
N LEU A 311 -41.57 -27.34 13.35
CA LEU A 311 -40.23 -26.80 13.07
C LEU A 311 -39.76 -27.03 11.63
N LYS A 312 -40.30 -28.05 10.94
CA LYS A 312 -40.07 -28.28 9.50
C LYS A 312 -40.70 -27.21 8.60
N LYS A 313 -41.66 -26.41 9.09
CA LYS A 313 -42.26 -25.32 8.29
C LYS A 313 -41.28 -24.14 8.17
N PRO A 314 -40.85 -23.73 6.96
CA PRO A 314 -39.82 -22.68 6.78
C PRO A 314 -40.18 -21.33 7.42
N LYS A 315 -41.47 -20.95 7.37
CA LYS A 315 -41.95 -19.70 7.97
C LYS A 315 -41.94 -19.71 9.50
N VAL A 316 -42.04 -20.88 10.13
CA VAL A 316 -41.95 -21.01 11.59
C VAL A 316 -40.50 -20.87 12.03
N ARG A 317 -39.55 -21.50 11.32
CA ARG A 317 -38.11 -21.33 11.56
C ARG A 317 -37.67 -19.87 11.40
N GLN A 318 -38.15 -19.19 10.36
CA GLN A 318 -37.84 -17.78 10.12
C GLN A 318 -38.32 -16.86 11.26
N ILE A 319 -39.45 -17.17 11.91
CA ILE A 319 -39.94 -16.40 13.07
C ILE A 319 -39.06 -16.67 14.30
N LEU A 320 -38.67 -17.92 14.55
CA LEU A 320 -37.78 -18.29 15.65
C LEU A 320 -36.39 -17.66 15.56
N GLU A 321 -35.84 -17.52 14.35
CA GLU A 321 -34.50 -16.94 14.14
C GLU A 321 -34.48 -15.40 14.24
N ARG A 322 -35.62 -14.74 13.98
CA ARG A 322 -35.68 -13.27 13.89
C ARG A 322 -36.23 -12.59 15.14
N GLU A 323 -36.92 -13.32 16.00
CA GLU A 323 -37.65 -12.74 17.12
C GLU A 323 -37.28 -13.37 18.46
N LEU A 324 -37.51 -12.63 19.55
CA LEU A 324 -37.25 -13.12 20.89
C LEU A 324 -38.18 -14.31 21.22
N PRO A 325 -37.73 -15.31 22.02
CA PRO A 325 -38.43 -16.59 22.18
C PRO A 325 -39.91 -16.47 22.58
N VAL A 326 -40.23 -15.53 23.47
CA VAL A 326 -41.61 -15.30 23.96
C VAL A 326 -42.51 -14.76 22.85
N GLN A 327 -42.02 -13.80 22.06
CA GLN A 327 -42.77 -13.18 20.96
C GLN A 327 -42.91 -14.14 19.77
N ALA A 328 -41.88 -14.94 19.51
CA ALA A 328 -41.90 -15.97 18.48
C ALA A 328 -42.99 -17.02 18.79
N ALA A 329 -43.10 -17.47 20.04
CA ALA A 329 -44.11 -18.45 20.45
C ALA A 329 -45.54 -17.95 20.20
N GLU A 330 -45.86 -16.71 20.58
CA GLU A 330 -47.18 -16.11 20.37
C GLU A 330 -47.56 -16.02 18.89
N LYS A 331 -46.62 -15.56 18.05
CA LYS A 331 -46.84 -15.45 16.59
C LYS A 331 -46.98 -16.81 15.90
N ILE A 332 -46.25 -17.82 16.37
CA ILE A 332 -46.36 -19.18 15.86
C ILE A 332 -47.75 -19.75 16.20
N VAL A 333 -48.22 -19.56 17.44
CA VAL A 333 -49.56 -20.01 17.87
C VAL A 333 -50.67 -19.32 17.07
N GLN A 334 -50.63 -17.99 16.92
CA GLN A 334 -51.60 -17.25 16.11
C GLN A 334 -51.65 -17.77 14.66
N ARG A 335 -50.49 -18.12 14.10
CA ARG A 335 -50.40 -18.66 12.74
C ARG A 335 -50.95 -20.07 12.63
N LEU A 336 -50.67 -20.95 13.60
CA LEU A 336 -51.23 -22.30 13.61
C LEU A 336 -52.77 -22.29 13.74
N HIS A 337 -53.35 -21.33 14.47
CA HIS A 337 -54.79 -21.13 14.52
C HIS A 337 -55.38 -20.61 13.20
N LYS A 338 -54.65 -19.72 12.49
CA LYS A 338 -55.06 -19.22 11.17
C LYS A 338 -55.00 -20.30 10.09
N ASP A 339 -53.95 -21.12 10.08
CA ASP A 339 -53.81 -22.26 9.16
C ASP A 339 -54.96 -23.28 9.37
N LYS A 340 -55.41 -23.49 10.62
CA LYS A 340 -56.57 -24.36 10.93
C LYS A 340 -57.90 -23.77 10.45
N SER A 341 -58.14 -22.47 10.68
CA SER A 341 -59.40 -21.83 10.28
C SER A 341 -59.55 -21.71 8.75
N GLU A 342 -58.45 -21.50 8.02
CA GLU A 342 -58.43 -21.51 6.56
C GLU A 342 -58.65 -22.93 5.98
N GLY A 343 -58.12 -23.97 6.64
CA GLY A 343 -58.37 -25.37 6.30
C GLY A 343 -59.84 -25.80 6.51
N ASP A 344 -60.44 -25.40 7.63
CA ASP A 344 -61.85 -25.70 7.93
C ASP A 344 -62.82 -24.93 7.01
N ALA A 345 -62.47 -23.70 6.62
CA ALA A 345 -63.23 -22.91 5.64
C ALA A 345 -63.15 -23.49 4.22
N ALA A 346 -62.01 -24.05 3.83
CA ALA A 346 -61.84 -24.76 2.56
C ALA A 346 -62.64 -26.07 2.53
N ALA A 347 -62.69 -26.81 3.64
CA ALA A 347 -63.49 -28.04 3.75
C ALA A 347 -65.01 -27.81 3.71
N ARG A 348 -65.49 -26.64 4.17
CA ARG A 348 -66.93 -26.26 4.12
C ARG A 348 -67.39 -25.73 2.77
N ARG A 349 -66.48 -25.25 1.90
CA ARG A 349 -66.81 -24.78 0.53
C ARG A 349 -66.78 -25.90 -0.53
N GLY A 350 -66.30 -27.09 -0.18
CA GLY A 350 -66.19 -28.25 -1.06
C GLY A 350 -67.22 -29.36 -0.81
N LYS A 351 -68.41 -29.03 -0.30
CA LYS A 351 -69.54 -29.97 -0.10
C LYS A 351 -70.80 -29.47 -0.77
#